data_AF-A0A4Q3XKB6-F1
#
_entry.id   AF-A0A4Q3XKB6-F1
#
_cell.length_a   1.000
_cell.length_b   1.000
_cell.length_c   1.000
_cell.angle_alpha   90.00
_cell.angle_beta   90.00
_cell.angle_gamma   90.00
#
_symmetry.space_group_name_H-M   'P 1'
#
loop_
_entity.id
_entity.type
_entity.pdbx_description
1 polymer ?
#
loop_
_entity_poly.entity_id
_entity_poly.type
_entity_poly.pdbx_seq_one_letter_code
_entity_poly.pdbx_strand_id
1 'polypeptide(L)'
;MKQSRDEASEKAKKRNSARHAPPPRNPAKQKPEPAPAAVVEDAPAAEVVSAPRQKVAKPVVKAVSPAQSAPLAPLVRSTIYLDESANEWLEDIAIDGRRAKPKVDASRSAVVRLAVQRLMESMTPQQVIDELRGRAEQVPEQAIGRKRL
;
A
#
# COMPACT_ATOMS: atom_id res chain seq x y z
N MET A 1 -12.46 8.01 -52.66
CA MET A 1 -12.42 7.27 -51.38
C MET A 1 -12.23 8.25 -50.22
N LYS A 2 -13.32 8.70 -49.58
CA LYS A 2 -13.32 9.68 -48.46
C LYS A 2 -14.24 9.17 -47.32
N GLN A 3 -14.05 7.93 -46.87
CA GLN A 3 -14.95 7.30 -45.87
C GLN A 3 -14.25 6.89 -44.57
N SER A 4 -12.94 7.09 -44.43
CA SER A 4 -12.16 6.58 -43.29
C SER A 4 -11.93 7.59 -42.15
N ARG A 5 -12.34 8.87 -42.29
CA ARG A 5 -12.13 9.89 -41.25
C ARG A 5 -13.30 10.02 -40.27
N ASP A 6 -14.52 9.80 -40.73
CA ASP A 6 -15.72 9.94 -39.89
C ASP A 6 -15.90 8.78 -38.90
N GLU A 7 -15.50 7.55 -39.27
CA GLU A 7 -15.66 6.36 -38.41
C GLU A 7 -14.78 6.39 -37.14
N ALA A 8 -13.64 7.07 -37.21
CA ALA A 8 -12.73 7.22 -36.06
C ALA A 8 -13.27 8.20 -35.01
N SER A 9 -14.07 9.19 -35.41
CA SER A 9 -14.65 10.19 -34.52
C SER A 9 -15.80 9.61 -33.68
N GLU A 10 -16.61 8.75 -34.28
CA GLU A 10 -17.76 8.15 -33.59
C GLU A 10 -17.34 7.11 -32.53
N LYS A 11 -16.27 6.34 -32.82
CA LYS A 11 -15.67 5.40 -31.86
C LYS A 11 -15.00 6.11 -30.68
N ALA A 12 -14.43 7.30 -30.88
CA ALA A 12 -13.82 8.07 -29.80
C ALA A 12 -14.87 8.63 -28.81
N LYS A 13 -16.06 9.00 -29.29
CA LYS A 13 -17.12 9.58 -28.44
C LYS A 13 -17.83 8.53 -27.58
N LYS A 14 -18.03 7.31 -28.11
CA LYS A 14 -18.59 6.16 -27.36
C LYS A 14 -17.73 5.71 -26.17
N ARG A 15 -16.39 5.77 -26.29
CA ARG A 15 -15.49 5.40 -25.17
C ARG A 15 -15.41 6.44 -24.05
N ASN A 16 -15.75 7.70 -24.35
CA ASN A 16 -15.69 8.79 -23.36
C ASN A 16 -17.00 8.91 -22.56
N SER A 17 -18.15 8.53 -23.16
CA SER A 17 -19.43 8.48 -22.47
C SER A 17 -19.53 7.35 -21.43
N ALA A 18 -18.74 6.28 -21.57
CA ALA A 18 -18.72 5.16 -20.63
C ALA A 18 -17.90 5.44 -19.34
N ARG A 19 -17.18 6.57 -19.28
CA ARG A 19 -16.39 6.98 -18.09
C ARG A 19 -17.09 8.03 -17.23
N HIS A 20 -18.27 8.48 -17.64
CA HIS A 20 -19.06 9.47 -16.91
C HIS A 20 -20.32 8.85 -16.30
N ALA A 21 -20.19 7.65 -15.73
CA ALA A 21 -21.17 7.20 -14.75
C ALA A 21 -20.91 8.00 -13.46
N PRO A 22 -21.89 8.74 -12.92
CA PRO A 22 -21.73 9.35 -11.61
C PRO A 22 -21.48 8.23 -10.58
N PRO A 23 -20.65 8.47 -9.55
CA PRO A 23 -20.43 7.48 -8.52
C PRO A 23 -21.79 7.07 -7.92
N PRO A 24 -22.00 5.79 -7.61
CA PRO A 24 -23.21 5.35 -6.94
C PRO A 24 -23.39 6.16 -5.66
N ARG A 25 -24.43 6.99 -5.61
CA ARG A 25 -24.82 7.74 -4.41
C ARG A 25 -25.27 6.73 -3.38
N ASN A 26 -24.37 6.36 -2.48
CA ASN A 26 -24.75 5.69 -1.25
C ASN A 26 -25.59 6.70 -0.45
N PRO A 27 -26.90 6.47 -0.19
CA PRO A 27 -27.67 7.40 0.63
C PRO A 27 -27.02 7.46 2.01
N ALA A 28 -26.67 8.68 2.44
CA ALA A 28 -26.18 8.90 3.78
C ALA A 28 -27.22 8.34 4.76
N LYS A 29 -26.82 7.38 5.59
CA LYS A 29 -27.62 6.93 6.73
C LYS A 29 -27.84 8.17 7.60
N GLN A 30 -29.07 8.66 7.59
CA GLN A 30 -29.50 9.74 8.45
C GLN A 30 -29.20 9.32 9.90
N LYS A 31 -28.29 10.06 10.52
CA LYS A 31 -28.11 10.06 11.97
C LYS A 31 -29.43 10.59 12.55
N PRO A 32 -30.11 9.88 13.46
CA PRO A 32 -31.23 10.47 14.18
C PRO A 32 -30.67 11.56 15.10
N GLU A 33 -30.96 12.81 14.75
CA GLU A 33 -30.87 13.95 15.64
C GLU A 33 -32.05 13.87 16.63
N PRO A 34 -31.83 14.09 17.93
CA PRO A 34 -32.86 13.88 18.95
C PRO A 34 -33.99 14.89 18.79
N ALA A 35 -35.20 14.40 18.51
CA ALA A 35 -36.42 15.19 18.55
C ALA A 35 -36.83 15.47 20.01
N PRO A 36 -37.45 16.64 20.26
CA PRO A 36 -37.68 17.22 21.58
C PRO A 36 -38.76 16.48 22.41
N ALA A 37 -38.70 16.71 23.71
CA ALA A 37 -39.58 16.16 24.75
C ALA A 37 -41.07 16.20 24.36
N ALA A 38 -41.68 15.02 24.28
CA ALA A 38 -43.13 14.84 24.27
C ALA A 38 -43.66 14.93 25.71
N VAL A 39 -44.67 15.77 25.90
CA VAL A 39 -45.55 15.76 27.07
C VAL A 39 -46.85 15.04 26.66
N VAL A 40 -47.52 14.46 27.66
CA VAL A 40 -48.89 13.92 27.70
C VAL A 40 -49.02 12.38 27.61
N GLU A 41 -48.95 11.75 28.79
CA GLU A 41 -50.05 11.07 29.51
C GLU A 41 -51.05 10.17 28.75
N ASP A 42 -51.32 9.02 29.41
CA ASP A 42 -52.45 8.08 29.30
C ASP A 42 -52.23 6.73 28.58
N ALA A 43 -52.54 5.65 29.32
CA ALA A 43 -52.47 4.22 28.94
C ALA A 43 -53.83 3.76 28.32
N PRO A 44 -54.14 2.46 28.02
CA PRO A 44 -53.37 1.21 28.10
C PRO A 44 -53.53 0.26 26.87
N ALA A 45 -52.95 -0.95 27.02
CA ALA A 45 -53.32 -2.24 26.42
C ALA A 45 -52.92 -2.57 24.96
N ALA A 46 -51.91 -3.45 24.81
CA ALA A 46 -52.01 -4.69 24.03
C ALA A 46 -50.79 -5.59 24.31
N GLU A 47 -51.08 -6.75 24.88
CA GLU A 47 -50.20 -7.85 25.20
C GLU A 47 -49.97 -8.74 23.96
N VAL A 48 -48.72 -8.97 23.52
CA VAL A 48 -48.37 -10.12 22.65
C VAL A 48 -46.96 -10.66 22.98
N VAL A 49 -46.92 -11.59 23.93
CA VAL A 49 -46.38 -12.96 23.83
C VAL A 49 -45.07 -13.22 23.03
N SER A 50 -44.07 -13.73 23.77
CA SER A 50 -43.10 -14.79 23.42
C SER A 50 -41.88 -14.51 22.49
N ALA A 51 -40.68 -14.54 23.09
CA ALA A 51 -39.72 -15.67 23.03
C ALA A 51 -38.26 -15.21 23.24
N PRO A 52 -37.48 -15.80 24.18
CA PRO A 52 -36.08 -15.42 24.38
C PRO A 52 -35.20 -16.14 23.35
N ARG A 53 -34.68 -15.43 22.35
CA ARG A 53 -33.62 -15.96 21.48
C ARG A 53 -32.28 -15.87 22.21
N GLN A 54 -31.97 -16.92 22.97
CA GLN A 54 -30.61 -17.25 23.40
C GLN A 54 -29.69 -17.29 22.18
N LYS A 55 -28.78 -16.33 22.07
CA LYS A 55 -27.68 -16.39 21.12
C LYS A 55 -26.59 -17.28 21.73
N VAL A 56 -26.52 -18.50 21.22
CA VAL A 56 -25.44 -19.45 21.48
C VAL A 56 -24.09 -18.76 21.19
N ALA A 57 -23.25 -18.65 22.21
CA ALA A 57 -21.90 -18.11 22.09
C ALA A 57 -21.07 -19.05 21.21
N LYS A 58 -20.57 -18.54 20.08
CA LYS A 58 -19.54 -19.22 19.30
C LYS A 58 -18.21 -19.11 20.07
N PRO A 59 -17.43 -20.19 20.20
CA PRO A 59 -16.12 -20.11 20.84
C PRO A 59 -15.22 -19.20 20.02
N VAL A 60 -14.74 -18.12 20.66
CA VAL A 60 -13.69 -17.25 20.14
C VAL A 60 -12.42 -18.08 20.07
N VAL A 61 -12.09 -18.57 18.88
CA VAL A 61 -10.76 -19.08 18.59
C VAL A 61 -9.84 -17.85 18.66
N LYS A 62 -9.06 -17.74 19.75
CA LYS A 62 -8.00 -16.75 19.87
C LYS A 62 -7.02 -17.01 18.73
N ALA A 63 -7.10 -16.22 17.67
CA ALA A 63 -5.99 -16.09 16.73
C ALA A 63 -4.79 -15.62 17.56
N VAL A 64 -3.77 -16.47 17.65
CA VAL A 64 -2.47 -16.07 18.19
C VAL A 64 -1.94 -15.04 17.21
N SER A 65 -2.05 -13.76 17.57
CA SER A 65 -1.38 -12.69 16.85
C SER A 65 0.11 -13.03 16.80
N PRO A 66 0.76 -13.06 15.62
CA PRO A 66 2.19 -13.25 15.56
C PRO A 66 2.85 -12.15 16.39
N ALA A 67 3.77 -12.59 17.26
CA ALA A 67 4.46 -11.77 18.24
C ALA A 67 4.88 -10.43 17.64
N GLN A 68 4.43 -9.34 18.26
CA GLN A 68 4.91 -7.99 17.99
C GLN A 68 6.43 -8.01 18.11
N SER A 69 7.09 -7.87 16.97
CA SER A 69 8.53 -7.71 16.88
C SER A 69 8.94 -6.48 17.71
N ALA A 70 10.10 -6.59 18.38
CA ALA A 70 10.67 -5.56 19.23
C ALA A 70 10.56 -4.15 18.63
N PRO A 71 10.44 -3.09 19.46
CA PRO A 71 10.24 -1.73 18.98
C PRO A 71 11.37 -1.34 18.02
N LEU A 72 11.00 -1.21 16.74
CA LEU A 72 11.90 -0.78 15.69
C LEU A 72 12.31 0.67 16.01
N ALA A 73 13.61 0.95 15.96
CA ALA A 73 14.12 2.31 16.01
C ALA A 73 13.40 3.18 14.96
N PRO A 74 13.19 4.48 15.24
CA PRO A 74 12.46 5.36 14.33
C PRO A 74 13.14 5.40 12.96
N LEU A 75 12.36 5.22 11.89
CA LEU A 75 12.87 5.27 10.52
C LEU A 75 13.15 6.72 10.12
N VAL A 76 14.34 6.95 9.56
CA VAL A 76 14.71 8.22 8.93
C VAL A 76 14.43 8.15 7.44
N ARG A 77 13.81 9.19 6.87
CA ARG A 77 13.58 9.30 5.42
C ARG A 77 14.89 9.69 4.74
N SER A 78 15.32 8.88 3.79
CA SER A 78 16.48 9.13 2.95
C SER A 78 16.13 8.97 1.46
N THR A 79 16.83 9.71 0.61
CA THR A 79 16.75 9.57 -0.85
C THR A 79 18.07 8.95 -1.32
N ILE A 80 18.00 7.88 -2.12
CA ILE A 80 19.15 7.21 -2.70
C ILE A 80 19.01 7.16 -4.22
N TYR A 81 20.13 7.11 -4.93
CA TYR A 81 20.17 6.90 -6.37
C TYR A 81 20.53 5.45 -6.64
N LEU A 82 19.77 4.82 -7.53
CA LEU A 82 19.98 3.47 -8.00
C LEU A 82 20.05 3.52 -9.52
N ASP A 83 20.77 2.58 -10.12
CA ASP A 83 20.66 2.37 -11.56
C ASP A 83 19.29 1.81 -11.93
N GLU A 84 18.93 1.89 -13.21
CA GLU A 84 17.63 1.43 -13.69
C GLU A 84 17.45 -0.07 -13.43
N SER A 85 18.49 -0.88 -13.63
CA SER A 85 18.44 -2.32 -13.41
C SER A 85 18.12 -2.71 -11.96
N ALA A 86 18.69 -2.01 -10.98
CA ALA A 86 18.42 -2.22 -9.57
C ALA A 86 17.02 -1.73 -9.22
N ASN A 87 16.55 -0.65 -9.83
CA ASN A 87 15.20 -0.16 -9.64
C ASN A 87 14.16 -1.17 -10.17
N GLU A 88 14.34 -1.69 -11.38
CA GLU A 88 13.49 -2.74 -11.96
C GLU A 88 13.49 -4.00 -11.10
N TRP A 89 14.66 -4.45 -10.64
CA TRP A 89 14.75 -5.61 -9.76
C TRP A 89 14.00 -5.43 -8.43
N LEU A 90 14.01 -4.23 -7.85
CA LEU A 90 13.23 -3.92 -6.65
C LEU A 90 11.72 -3.91 -6.92
N GLU A 91 11.27 -3.54 -8.12
CA GLU A 91 9.86 -3.66 -8.54
C GLU A 91 9.41 -5.11 -8.57
N ASP A 92 10.21 -5.98 -9.20
CA ASP A 92 9.90 -7.39 -9.36
C ASP A 92 9.73 -8.08 -8.00
N ILE A 93 10.66 -7.81 -7.06
CA ILE A 93 10.55 -8.30 -5.68
C ILE A 93 9.28 -7.81 -5.01
N ALA A 94 8.90 -6.55 -5.20
CA ALA A 94 7.68 -6.01 -4.61
C ALA A 94 6.42 -6.65 -5.21
N ILE A 95 6.44 -7.02 -6.50
CA ILE A 95 5.37 -7.77 -7.16
C ILE A 95 5.30 -9.19 -6.58
N ASP A 96 6.43 -9.87 -6.48
CA ASP A 96 6.51 -11.26 -6.01
C ASP A 96 6.14 -11.39 -4.54
N GLY A 97 6.61 -10.48 -3.68
CA GLY A 97 6.24 -10.46 -2.26
C GLY A 97 4.74 -10.27 -2.02
N ARG A 98 4.04 -9.53 -2.92
CA ARG A 98 2.58 -9.39 -2.88
C ARG A 98 1.84 -10.64 -3.33
N ARG A 99 2.47 -11.44 -4.21
CA ARG A 99 1.93 -12.72 -4.71
C ARG A 99 2.24 -13.90 -3.79
N ALA A 100 3.29 -13.79 -2.98
CA ALA A 100 3.73 -14.80 -2.03
C ALA A 100 2.66 -15.13 -0.97
N LYS A 101 2.74 -16.36 -0.45
CA LYS A 101 1.91 -16.86 0.65
C LYS A 101 2.84 -17.46 1.72
N PRO A 102 2.96 -16.87 2.91
CA PRO A 102 2.26 -15.68 3.40
C PRO A 102 2.64 -14.41 2.62
N LYS A 103 1.75 -13.42 2.60
CA LYS A 103 2.04 -12.11 2.02
C LYS A 103 3.11 -11.42 2.86
N VAL A 104 4.16 -10.93 2.20
CA VAL A 104 5.24 -10.19 2.86
C VAL A 104 5.19 -8.74 2.37
N ASP A 105 5.41 -7.78 3.28
CA ASP A 105 5.61 -6.37 2.91
C ASP A 105 7.02 -6.20 2.31
N ALA A 106 7.15 -6.61 1.05
CA ALA A 106 8.38 -6.50 0.27
C ALA A 106 8.48 -5.14 -0.44
N SER A 107 8.14 -4.05 0.25
CA SER A 107 8.34 -2.70 -0.28
C SER A 107 9.82 -2.43 -0.57
N ARG A 108 10.12 -1.56 -1.55
CA ARG A 108 11.50 -1.24 -1.95
C ARG A 108 12.36 -0.80 -0.75
N SER A 109 11.81 0.00 0.16
CA SER A 109 12.49 0.43 1.38
C SER A 109 12.71 -0.69 2.40
N ALA A 110 11.86 -1.73 2.42
CA ALA A 110 12.10 -2.92 3.23
C ALA A 110 13.27 -3.76 2.67
N VAL A 111 13.32 -3.93 1.35
CA VAL A 111 14.41 -4.65 0.67
C VAL A 111 15.75 -3.93 0.84
N VAL A 112 15.78 -2.61 0.66
CA VAL A 112 17.00 -1.81 0.88
C VAL A 112 17.48 -1.92 2.33
N ARG A 113 16.57 -1.86 3.31
CA ARG A 113 16.93 -2.07 4.73
C ARG A 113 17.52 -3.45 4.99
N LEU A 114 16.91 -4.49 4.41
CA LEU A 114 17.44 -5.86 4.51
C LEU A 114 18.85 -5.95 3.91
N ALA A 115 19.07 -5.37 2.73
CA ALA A 115 20.38 -5.36 2.08
C ALA A 115 21.45 -4.66 2.94
N VAL A 116 21.13 -3.49 3.50
CA VAL A 116 22.04 -2.76 4.38
C VAL A 116 22.31 -3.56 5.66
N GLN A 117 21.29 -4.18 6.25
CA GLN A 117 21.49 -5.03 7.43
C GLN A 117 22.43 -6.21 7.12
N ARG A 118 22.24 -6.88 5.99
CA ARG A 118 23.12 -7.96 5.54
C ARG A 118 24.55 -7.47 5.30
N LEU A 119 24.72 -6.27 4.75
CA LEU A 119 26.04 -5.66 4.58
C LEU A 119 26.71 -5.41 5.95
N MET A 120 25.97 -4.86 6.91
CA MET A 120 26.46 -4.63 8.28
C MET A 120 26.82 -5.92 9.02
N GLU A 121 26.08 -7.01 8.78
CA GLU A 121 26.37 -8.33 9.37
C GLU A 121 27.60 -8.99 8.75
N SER A 122 27.87 -8.73 7.46
CA SER A 122 28.89 -9.45 6.69
C SER A 122 30.23 -8.72 6.57
N MET A 123 30.26 -7.39 6.69
CA MET A 123 31.45 -6.59 6.46
C MET A 123 31.66 -5.54 7.54
N THR A 124 32.93 -5.33 7.89
CA THR A 124 33.35 -4.17 8.68
C THR A 124 33.32 -2.90 7.82
N PRO A 125 33.16 -1.70 8.41
CA PRO A 125 33.16 -0.44 7.66
C PRO A 125 34.41 -0.27 6.78
N GLN A 126 35.57 -0.71 7.25
CA GLN A 126 36.84 -0.66 6.54
C GLN A 126 36.81 -1.52 5.28
N GLN A 127 36.31 -2.75 5.38
CA GLN A 127 36.16 -3.63 4.23
C GLN A 127 35.20 -3.05 3.18
N VAL A 128 34.12 -2.39 3.60
CA VAL A 128 33.23 -1.68 2.66
C VAL A 128 33.96 -0.56 1.92
N ILE A 129 34.80 0.21 2.62
CA ILE A 129 35.60 1.28 1.99
C ILE A 129 36.60 0.69 0.98
N ASP A 130 37.28 -0.40 1.34
CA ASP A 130 38.25 -1.04 0.47
C ASP A 130 37.60 -1.61 -0.80
N GLU A 131 36.42 -2.23 -0.69
CA GLU A 131 35.60 -2.68 -1.82
C GLU A 131 35.18 -1.52 -2.73
N LEU A 132 34.72 -0.41 -2.15
CA LEU A 132 34.34 0.77 -2.92
C LEU A 132 35.54 1.39 -3.65
N ARG A 133 36.73 1.37 -3.04
CA ARG A 133 37.97 1.81 -3.69
C ARG A 133 38.31 0.90 -4.87
N GLY A 134 38.27 -0.41 -4.69
CA GLY A 134 38.53 -1.37 -5.76
C GLY A 134 37.58 -1.21 -6.95
N ARG A 135 36.31 -0.91 -6.70
CA ARG A 135 35.34 -0.61 -7.78
C ARG A 135 35.60 0.72 -8.47
N ALA A 136 35.99 1.76 -7.73
CA ALA A 136 36.31 3.06 -8.32
C ALA A 136 37.51 2.98 -9.28
N GLU A 137 38.52 2.18 -8.95
CA GLU A 137 39.69 1.92 -9.81
C GLU A 137 39.34 1.14 -11.08
N GLN A 138 38.26 0.35 -11.06
CA GLN A 138 37.76 -0.39 -12.22
C GLN A 138 36.88 0.44 -13.16
N VAL A 139 36.33 1.56 -12.70
CA VAL A 139 35.60 2.49 -13.58
C VAL A 139 36.65 3.29 -14.35
N PRO A 140 36.71 3.19 -15.69
CA PRO A 140 37.68 3.95 -16.47
C PRO A 140 37.51 5.44 -16.17
N GLU A 141 38.64 6.09 -15.92
CA GLU A 141 38.82 7.53 -15.72
C GLU A 141 38.39 8.40 -16.94
N GLN A 142 37.53 7.88 -17.81
CA GLN A 142 36.96 8.58 -18.97
C GLN A 142 35.85 9.58 -18.60
N ALA A 143 35.55 9.75 -17.31
CA ALA A 143 34.67 10.80 -16.80
C ALA A 143 35.40 11.88 -15.97
N ILE A 144 36.74 11.84 -15.87
CA ILE A 144 37.54 12.92 -15.23
C ILE A 144 37.85 13.99 -16.30
N GLY A 145 36.77 14.50 -16.91
CA GLY A 145 36.78 15.63 -17.84
C GLY A 145 36.51 16.98 -17.17
N ARG A 146 36.57 17.08 -15.83
CA ARG A 146 36.52 18.38 -15.14
C ARG A 146 37.92 18.89 -14.90
N LYS A 147 38.45 19.54 -15.94
CA LYS A 147 39.54 20.50 -15.88
C LYS A 147 39.21 21.51 -14.76
N ARG A 148 39.96 21.44 -13.65
CA ARG A 148 39.99 22.52 -12.66
C ARG A 148 40.59 23.73 -13.37
N LEU A 149 39.74 24.72 -13.66
CA LEU A 149 40.13 26.11 -13.90
C LEU A 149 39.94 26.85 -12.58
#